data_AF-A0A015JTH9-F1
#
_entry.id   AF-A0A015JTH9-F1
#
_cell.length_a   1.000
_cell.length_b   1.000
_cell.length_c   1.000
_cell.angle_alpha   90.00
_cell.angle_beta   90.00
_cell.angle_gamma   90.00
#
_symmetry.space_group_name_H-M   'P 1'
#
loop_
_entity.id
_entity.type
_entity.pdbx_description
1 polymer ?
#
loop_
_entity_poly.entity_id
_entity_poly.type
_entity_poly.pdbx_seq_one_letter_code
_entity_poly.pdbx_strand_id
1 'polypeptide(L)'
;MWEISSGQTPFINYEHENDIVMNIINGIRPKIVPGTPLEYKNLMKECWDADPLKRPNILTLWNKIQKIYLYYQNMSDELFKSEMDNLEMNKVEENYTSSRIFTSKIHNFGNLPEPRNATEGISV
;
A
#
# COMPACT_ATOMS: atom_id res chain seq x y z
N MET A 1 3.41 0.47 -5.01
CA MET A 1 3.83 1.31 -3.86
C MET A 1 3.97 0.47 -2.60
N TRP A 2 2.90 -0.18 -2.13
CA TRP A 2 2.96 -0.99 -0.91
C TRP A 2 3.95 -2.16 -0.98
N GLU A 3 4.02 -2.88 -2.11
CA GLU A 3 5.01 -3.95 -2.33
C GLU A 3 6.44 -3.45 -2.17
N ILE A 4 6.74 -2.26 -2.72
CA ILE A 4 8.07 -1.63 -2.60
C ILE A 4 8.37 -1.29 -1.14
N SER A 5 7.37 -0.78 -0.43
CA SER A 5 7.52 -0.35 0.97
C SER A 5 7.61 -1.51 1.95
N SER A 6 6.89 -2.60 1.70
CA SER A 6 6.80 -3.75 2.62
C SER A 6 7.76 -4.88 2.26
N GLY A 7 8.23 -4.92 1.01
CA GLY A 7 8.88 -6.08 0.42
C GLY A 7 7.92 -7.27 0.22
N GLN A 8 6.65 -7.18 0.60
CA GLN A 8 5.78 -8.36 0.60
C GLN A 8 4.89 -8.41 -0.63
N THR A 9 4.52 -9.63 -1.06
CA THR A 9 3.45 -9.83 -2.03
C THR A 9 2.11 -9.50 -1.35
N PRO A 10 1.25 -8.66 -1.95
CA PRO A 10 0.00 -8.25 -1.33
C PRO A 10 -0.95 -9.44 -1.30
N PHE A 11 -1.71 -9.56 -0.20
CA PHE A 11 -2.71 -10.60 0.00
C PHE A 11 -2.19 -12.05 -0.09
N ILE A 12 -0.92 -12.30 0.24
CA ILE A 12 -0.30 -13.64 0.17
C ILE A 12 -1.05 -14.70 1.00
N ASN A 13 -1.62 -14.30 2.14
CA ASN A 13 -2.35 -15.19 3.06
C ASN A 13 -3.80 -15.46 2.64
N TYR A 14 -4.29 -14.90 1.54
CA TYR A 14 -5.66 -15.13 1.08
C TYR A 14 -5.70 -16.26 0.06
N GLU A 15 -6.42 -17.33 0.36
CA GLU A 15 -6.54 -18.51 -0.49
C GLU A 15 -7.53 -18.32 -1.65
N HIS A 16 -8.54 -17.46 -1.47
CA HIS A 16 -9.61 -17.26 -2.44
C HIS A 16 -9.69 -15.82 -2.94
N GLU A 17 -9.66 -15.64 -4.26
CA GLU A 17 -9.73 -14.33 -4.94
C GLU A 17 -11.01 -13.55 -4.60
N ASN A 18 -12.13 -14.25 -4.37
CA ASN A 18 -13.41 -13.63 -4.00
C ASN A 18 -13.36 -12.95 -2.63
N ASP A 19 -12.64 -13.53 -1.67
CA ASP A 19 -12.51 -12.96 -0.32
C ASP A 19 -11.69 -11.67 -0.38
N ILE A 20 -10.67 -11.62 -1.22
CA ILE A 20 -9.87 -10.40 -1.47
C ILE A 20 -10.76 -9.28 -1.99
N VAL A 21 -11.61 -9.57 -2.97
CA VAL A 21 -12.52 -8.56 -3.55
C VAL A 21 -13.50 -8.03 -2.51
N MET A 22 -14.13 -8.92 -1.73
CA MET A 22 -15.06 -8.49 -0.67
C MET A 22 -14.35 -7.67 0.41
N ASN A 23 -13.13 -8.05 0.79
CA ASN A 23 -12.34 -7.29 1.75
C ASN A 23 -12.01 -5.89 1.24
N ILE A 24 -11.60 -5.76 -0.03
CA ILE A 24 -11.32 -4.46 -0.65
C ILE A 24 -12.57 -3.58 -0.70
N ILE A 25 -13.73 -4.13 -1.08
CA ILE A 25 -14.99 -3.40 -1.13
C ILE A 25 -15.40 -2.91 0.26
N ASN A 26 -15.20 -3.74 1.29
CA ASN A 26 -15.44 -3.38 2.69
C ASN A 26 -14.39 -2.41 3.27
N GLY A 27 -13.44 -1.94 2.46
CA GLY A 27 -12.45 -0.95 2.86
C GLY A 27 -11.18 -1.52 3.48
N ILE A 28 -11.02 -2.84 3.52
CA ILE A 28 -9.76 -3.46 3.98
C ILE A 28 -8.66 -3.13 2.98
N ARG A 29 -7.50 -2.71 3.49
CA ARG A 29 -6.30 -2.42 2.72
C ARG A 29 -5.10 -3.11 3.39
N PRO A 30 -4.02 -3.38 2.64
CA PRO A 30 -2.80 -3.91 3.23
C PRO A 30 -2.29 -3.02 4.37
N LYS A 31 -1.91 -3.63 5.49
CA LYS A 31 -1.35 -2.91 6.64
C LYS A 31 -0.08 -2.18 6.21
N ILE A 32 -0.03 -0.88 6.45
CA ILE A 32 1.18 -0.09 6.16
C ILE A 32 2.25 -0.48 7.16
N VAL A 33 3.40 -0.91 6.65
CA VAL A 33 4.49 -1.39 7.50
C VAL A 33 5.11 -0.24 8.29
N PRO A 34 5.50 -0.47 9.55
CA PRO A 34 6.40 0.43 10.27
C PRO A 34 7.63 0.74 9.42
N GLY A 35 8.15 1.96 9.48
CA GLY A 35 9.24 2.39 8.59
C GLY A 35 8.81 3.03 7.28
N THR A 36 7.53 3.03 6.94
CA THR A 36 7.06 3.75 5.76
C THR A 36 7.03 5.27 6.03
N PRO A 37 7.71 6.11 5.21
CA PRO A 37 7.61 7.56 5.31
C PRO A 37 6.17 8.08 5.30
N LEU A 38 5.89 9.12 6.09
CA LEU A 38 4.53 9.63 6.29
C LEU A 38 3.89 10.09 4.96
N GLU A 39 4.64 10.82 4.14
CA GLU A 39 4.22 11.32 2.84
C GLU A 39 3.91 10.18 1.88
N TYR A 40 4.71 9.10 1.93
CA TYR A 40 4.52 7.92 1.10
C TYR A 40 3.28 7.13 1.55
N LYS A 41 3.07 7.00 2.87
CA LYS A 41 1.86 6.41 3.47
C LYS A 41 0.59 7.17 3.06
N ASN A 42 0.62 8.50 3.12
CA ASN A 42 -0.52 9.32 2.73
C ASN A 42 -0.83 9.18 1.25
N LEU A 43 0.21 9.17 0.40
CA LEU A 43 0.05 8.95 -1.04
C LEU A 43 -0.54 7.56 -1.35
N MET A 44 -0.11 6.50 -0.66
CA MET A 44 -0.74 5.18 -0.80
C MET A 44 -2.23 5.21 -0.45
N LYS A 45 -2.62 5.88 0.65
CA LYS A 45 -4.02 6.03 1.05
C LYS A 45 -4.84 6.77 -0.04
N GLU A 46 -4.31 7.85 -0.62
CA GLU A 46 -4.97 8.57 -1.72
C GLU A 46 -5.19 7.68 -2.95
N CYS A 47 -4.19 6.86 -3.32
CA CYS A 47 -4.33 5.91 -4.43
C CYS A 47 -5.40 4.83 -4.18
N TRP A 48 -5.77 4.61 -2.92
CA TRP A 48 -6.68 3.56 -2.49
C TRP A 48 -8.10 4.06 -2.18
N ASP A 49 -8.39 5.33 -2.49
CA ASP A 49 -9.71 5.91 -2.23
C ASP A 49 -10.81 5.08 -2.93
N ALA A 50 -11.88 4.83 -2.20
CA ALA A 50 -13.07 4.15 -2.68
C ALA A 50 -13.73 4.92 -3.82
N ASP A 51 -13.68 6.26 -3.79
CA ASP A 51 -14.11 7.13 -4.87
C ASP A 51 -13.00 7.24 -5.93
N PRO A 52 -13.20 6.70 -7.15
CA PRO A 52 -12.20 6.77 -8.21
C PRO A 52 -11.83 8.20 -8.60
N LEU A 53 -12.73 9.17 -8.42
CA LEU A 53 -12.49 10.58 -8.77
C LEU A 53 -11.54 11.27 -7.78
N LYS A 54 -11.39 10.73 -6.57
CA LYS A 54 -10.45 11.25 -5.56
C LYS A 54 -9.04 10.69 -5.72
N ARG A 55 -8.86 9.66 -6.54
CA ARG A 55 -7.53 9.08 -6.78
C ARG A 55 -6.68 10.05 -7.61
N PRO A 56 -5.38 10.15 -7.30
CA PRO A 56 -4.49 10.97 -8.11
C PRO A 56 -4.38 10.39 -9.52
N ASN A 57 -4.46 11.26 -10.53
CA ASN A 57 -4.08 10.89 -11.88
C ASN A 57 -2.57 10.65 -11.97
N ILE A 58 -2.11 10.08 -13.09
CA ILE A 58 -0.70 9.68 -13.26
C ILE A 58 0.29 10.85 -13.13
N LEU A 59 -0.07 12.05 -13.61
CA LEU A 59 0.78 13.23 -13.52
C LEU A 59 0.89 13.71 -12.08
N THR A 60 -0.24 13.77 -11.35
CA THR A 60 -0.26 14.13 -9.93
C THR A 60 0.53 13.13 -9.09
N LEU A 61 0.35 11.83 -9.34
CA LEU A 61 1.09 10.76 -8.67
C LEU A 61 2.60 10.88 -8.91
N TRP A 62 3.01 11.06 -10.18
CA TRP A 62 4.41 11.25 -10.55
C TRP A 62 5.04 12.43 -9.82
N ASN A 63 4.37 13.58 -9.84
CA ASN A 63 4.87 14.79 -9.19
C ASN A 63 5.02 14.61 -7.67
N LYS A 64 4.09 13.91 -7.00
CA LYS A 64 4.20 13.62 -5.57
C LYS A 64 5.35 12.67 -5.26
N ILE A 65 5.53 11.60 -6.04
CA ILE A 65 6.66 10.67 -5.90
C ILE A 65 7.99 11.39 -6.09
N GLN A 66 8.12 12.22 -7.13
CA GLN A 66 9.33 12.99 -7.39
C GLN A 66 9.68 13.94 -6.25
N LYS A 67 8.69 14.61 -5.66
CA LYS A 67 8.91 15.47 -4.48
C LYS A 67 9.43 14.68 -3.27
N ILE A 68 8.83 13.52 -2.98
CA ILE A 68 9.30 12.64 -1.90
C ILE A 68 10.74 12.20 -2.16
N TYR A 69 11.03 11.77 -3.39
CA TYR A 69 12.38 11.36 -3.78
C TYR A 69 13.41 12.48 -3.60
N LEU A 70 13.13 13.68 -4.12
CA LEU A 70 14.02 14.84 -4.00
C LEU A 70 14.20 15.28 -2.55
N TYR A 71 13.16 15.18 -1.71
CA TYR A 71 13.27 15.47 -0.28
C TYR A 71 14.30 14.56 0.38
N TYR A 72 14.18 13.24 0.17
CA TYR A 72 15.11 12.26 0.74
C TYR A 72 16.52 12.33 0.15
N GLN A 73 16.68 12.71 -1.12
CA GLN A 73 18.00 12.89 -1.72
C GLN A 73 18.78 14.09 -1.16
N ASN A 74 18.07 15.15 -0.79
CA ASN A 74 18.67 16.38 -0.26
C ASN A 74 18.73 16.40 1.28
N MET A 75 18.25 15.34 1.93
CA MET A 75 18.28 15.20 3.37
C MET A 75 19.72 14.96 3.84
N SER A 76 20.14 15.61 4.93
CA SER A 76 21.44 15.33 5.54
C SER A 76 21.46 13.96 6.21
N ASP A 77 22.64 13.32 6.26
CA ASP A 77 22.80 12.00 6.87
C ASP A 77 22.36 11.95 8.34
N GLU A 78 22.53 13.06 9.08
CA GLU A 78 22.11 13.17 10.49
C GLU A 78 20.58 13.18 10.62
N LEU A 79 19.89 13.94 9.76
CA LEU A 79 18.43 14.00 9.77
C LEU A 79 17.83 12.68 9.28
N PHE A 80 18.45 12.06 8.27
CA PHE A 80 18.06 10.76 7.75
C PHE A 80 18.18 9.65 8.81
N LYS A 81 19.29 9.62 9.57
CA LYS A 81 19.44 8.71 10.71
C LYS A 81 18.36 8.95 11.77
N SER A 82 18.07 10.21 12.10
CA SER A 82 17.04 10.53 13.09
C SER A 82 15.63 10.09 12.63
N GLU A 83 15.29 10.23 11.34
CA GLU A 83 14.03 9.69 10.82
C GLU A 83 14.03 8.16 10.86
N MET A 84 15.12 7.51 10.45
CA MET A 84 15.24 6.05 10.47
C MET A 84 15.17 5.46 11.88
N ASP A 85 15.75 6.13 12.88
CA ASP A 85 15.74 5.68 14.28
C ASP A 85 14.33 5.83 14.91
N ASN A 86 13.54 6.79 14.45
CA ASN A 86 12.12 6.94 14.83
C ASN A 86 11.20 5.91 14.16
N LEU A 87 11.69 5.22 13.13
CA LEU A 87 10.96 4.21 12.40
C LEU A 87 11.26 2.84 13.03
N GLU A 88 10.28 2.26 13.75
CA GLU A 88 10.39 0.90 14.29
C GLU A 88 10.55 -0.12 13.15
N MET A 89 11.79 -0.40 12.74
CA MET A 89 12.07 -1.28 11.62
C MET A 89 12.11 -2.73 12.12
N ASN A 90 10.97 -3.43 12.03
CA ASN A 90 10.96 -4.88 12.25
C ASN A 90 11.77 -5.55 11.14
N LYS A 91 12.73 -6.42 11.50
CA LYS A 91 13.46 -7.25 10.54
C LYS A 91 12.44 -8.00 9.68
N VAL A 92 12.40 -7.68 8.39
CA VAL A 92 11.56 -8.39 7.42
C VAL A 92 12.09 -9.83 7.36
N GLU A 93 11.26 -10.83 7.67
CA GLU A 93 11.61 -12.23 7.45
C GLU A 93 11.83 -12.46 5.95
N GLU A 94 13.06 -12.87 5.59
CA GLU A 94 13.54 -13.07 4.21
C GLU A 94 12.97 -14.31 3.50
N ASN A 95 11.77 -14.78 3.86
CA ASN A 95 11.20 -16.00 3.28
C ASN A 95 10.47 -15.69 1.95
N TYR A 96 11.21 -15.15 0.99
CA TYR A 96 10.73 -14.79 -0.34
C TYR A 96 10.64 -16.03 -1.24
N THR A 97 9.52 -16.74 -1.15
CA THR A 97 9.12 -17.65 -2.24
C THR A 97 7.62 -17.57 -2.45
N SER A 98 7.17 -16.53 -3.15
CA SER A 98 5.82 -16.54 -3.72
C SER A 98 5.86 -17.27 -5.05
N SER A 99 5.40 -18.51 -5.07
CA SER A 99 5.23 -19.32 -6.29
C SER A 99 3.89 -19.04 -7.00
N ARG A 100 3.15 -17.99 -6.60
CA ARG A 100 1.84 -17.67 -7.17
C ARG A 100 2.00 -17.03 -8.54
N ILE A 101 1.58 -17.75 -9.57
CA ILE A 101 1.46 -17.24 -10.93
C ILE A 101 0.20 -16.36 -10.99
N PHE A 102 0.37 -15.05 -11.14
CA PHE A 102 -0.75 -14.14 -11.40
C PHE A 102 -1.22 -14.32 -12.85
N THR A 103 -2.32 -15.03 -13.03
CA THR A 103 -3.03 -15.08 -14.32
C THR A 103 -4.18 -14.09 -14.29
N SER A 104 -4.37 -13.30 -15.34
CA SER A 104 -5.57 -12.47 -15.46
C SER A 104 -6.80 -13.37 -15.60
N LYS A 105 -7.76 -13.22 -14.69
CA LYS A 105 -9.08 -13.86 -14.76
C LYS A 105 -10.14 -12.78 -14.70
N ILE A 106 -11.17 -12.92 -15.54
CA ILE A 106 -12.34 -12.06 -15.49
C ILE A 106 -13.31 -12.67 -14.47
N HIS A 107 -13.62 -11.91 -13.44
CA HIS A 107 -14.61 -12.29 -12.43
C HIS A 107 -15.91 -11.52 -12.69
N ASN A 108 -17.03 -12.24 -12.71
CA ASN A 108 -18.36 -11.64 -12.74
C ASN A 108 -18.91 -11.62 -11.32
N PHE A 109 -18.83 -10.47 -10.67
CA PHE A 109 -19.46 -10.25 -9.37
C PHE A 109 -20.86 -9.68 -9.58
N GLY A 110 -21.89 -10.44 -9.23
CA GLY A 110 -23.27 -9.94 -9.19
C GLY A 110 -23.55 -9.21 -7.88
N ASN A 111 -24.14 -8.01 -7.96
CA ASN A 111 -24.64 -7.23 -6.81
C ASN A 111 -23.62 -7.00 -5.69
N LEU A 112 -22.52 -6.30 -6.00
CA LEU A 112 -21.55 -5.88 -4.98
C LEU A 112 -22.06 -4.69 -4.16
N PRO A 113 -21.73 -4.60 -2.86
CA PRO A 113 -22.01 -3.42 -2.05
C PRO A 113 -21.15 -2.23 -2.50
N GLU A 114 -21.55 -1.02 -2.09
CA GLU A 114 -20.76 0.18 -2.37
C GLU A 114 -19.38 0.12 -1.69
N PRO A 115 -18.28 0.39 -2.44
CA PRO A 115 -16.93 0.43 -1.88
C PRO A 115 -16.80 1.47 -0.78
N ARG A 116 -16.04 1.14 0.26
CA ARG A 116 -15.77 2.04 1.39
C ARG A 116 -14.27 2.28 1.55
N ASN A 117 -13.93 3.43 2.12
CA ASN A 117 -12.56 3.73 2.54
C ASN A 117 -12.21 2.94 3.79
N ALA A 118 -10.92 2.68 4.00
CA ALA A 118 -10.44 2.06 5.23
C ALA A 118 -10.83 2.94 6.43
N THR A 119 -11.71 2.44 7.30
CA THR A 119 -11.85 2.98 8.64
C THR A 119 -10.59 2.61 9.41
N GLU A 120 -9.92 3.57 10.02
CA GLU A 120 -8.71 3.32 10.80
C GLU A 120 -9.08 2.36 11.96
N GLY A 121 -8.80 1.05 11.81
CA GLY A 121 -9.15 0.07 12.84
C GLY A 121 -9.21 -1.40 12.43
N ILE A 122 -9.29 -1.75 11.14
CA ILE A 122 -9.32 -3.18 10.71
C ILE A 122 -8.23 -3.40 9.67
N SER A 123 -6.98 -3.54 10.15
CA SER A 123 -5.89 -4.11 9.37
C SER A 123 -5.77 -5.57 9.79
N VAL A 124 -6.05 -6.50 8.88
CA VAL A 124 -5.73 -7.94 9.06
C VAL A 124 -4.28 -8.16 8.68
#